data_AF-A0A250YF50-F1
#
_entry.id   AF-A0A250YF50-F1
#
_cell.length_a   1.000
_cell.length_b   1.000
_cell.length_c   1.000
_cell.angle_alpha   90.00
_cell.angle_beta   90.00
_cell.angle_gamma   90.00
#
_symmetry.space_group_name_H-M   'P 1'
#
loop_
_entity.id
_entity.type
_entity.pdbx_description
1 polymer ?
#
loop_
_entity_poly.entity_id
_entity_poly.type
_entity_poly.pdbx_seq_one_letter_code
_entity_poly.pdbx_strand_id
1 'polypeptide(L)'
;MDSRGILEDMAWRLADGVIQCSFRRNITLPGVKNRFDLNESFYIFLADGAVKDGRIYKHSKQPLITYEKYNVTDSPKNIGGSHSSPLLKAHGALMFVAWMTTVSIGVLVARFLRPVWSKAFFLGQAVWFQVHRVLMLITSGLTCIGFVLPFIYRGGWSRHAGYHPYLGCIVMTLAVLQPLLAAFRPPLYDPRRQMFNWTHWSIGTAARIMAVAAMFLGMDLPGLNLPNPQKTYVMIGFVAWHIGTEVVLEIHAYRLSKRGEILDDDRIQIFHSITVAEAEGHVFKKVVLAIYVCGNVTFLIIFLSAINHL
;
A
#
# COMPACT_ATOMS: atom_id res chain seq x y z
N MET A 1 11.13 32.21 40.72
CA MET A 1 9.86 31.79 40.09
C MET A 1 9.29 33.04 39.44
N ASP A 2 9.41 33.15 38.11
CA ASP A 2 8.99 34.35 37.37
C ASP A 2 7.44 34.37 37.32
N SER A 3 6.83 35.40 37.93
CA SER A 3 5.38 35.57 38.11
C SER A 3 4.62 35.96 36.83
N ARG A 4 5.29 36.01 35.68
CA ARG A 4 4.80 36.61 34.43
C ARG A 4 4.00 35.67 33.51
N GLY A 5 3.37 34.62 34.06
CA GLY A 5 2.62 33.64 33.27
C GLY A 5 1.55 32.87 34.05
N ILE A 6 0.95 33.52 35.04
CA ILE A 6 -0.07 32.92 35.92
C ILE A 6 -1.34 32.63 35.10
N LEU A 7 -1.86 31.41 35.25
CA LEU A 7 -3.20 31.07 34.79
C LEU A 7 -4.19 31.56 35.85
N GLU A 8 -5.20 32.30 35.41
CA GLU A 8 -6.27 32.85 36.25
C GLU A 8 -7.55 32.04 36.09
N ASP A 9 -8.53 32.21 36.98
CA ASP A 9 -9.85 31.58 36.91
C ASP A 9 -9.79 30.07 36.60
N MET A 10 -8.83 29.37 37.20
CA MET A 10 -8.67 27.93 37.02
C MET A 10 -9.82 27.18 37.68
N ALA A 11 -10.52 26.39 36.90
CA ALA A 11 -11.55 25.48 37.39
C ALA A 11 -11.44 24.15 36.66
N TRP A 12 -11.95 23.10 37.31
CA TRP A 12 -12.06 21.78 36.69
C TRP A 12 -13.36 21.13 37.14
N ARG A 13 -13.87 20.21 36.31
CA ARG A 13 -15.00 19.36 36.64
C ARG A 13 -14.90 18.03 35.93
N LEU A 14 -15.50 17.00 36.52
CA LEU A 14 -15.73 15.73 35.85
C LEU A 14 -17.16 15.75 35.30
N ALA A 15 -17.31 15.76 33.99
CA ALA A 15 -18.60 15.77 33.30
C ALA A 15 -18.54 14.84 32.10
N ASP A 16 -19.60 14.07 31.85
CA ASP A 16 -19.72 13.15 30.70
C ASP A 16 -18.55 12.16 30.56
N GLY A 17 -17.98 11.73 31.69
CA GLY A 17 -16.84 10.81 31.73
C GLY A 17 -15.50 11.41 31.32
N VAL A 18 -15.41 12.73 31.11
CA VAL A 18 -14.16 13.44 30.78
C VAL A 18 -13.81 14.48 31.84
N ILE A 19 -12.50 14.65 32.07
CA ILE A 19 -11.97 15.73 32.91
C ILE A 19 -11.97 17.00 32.05
N GLN A 20 -12.80 17.97 32.43
CA GLN A 20 -12.86 19.28 31.78
C GLN A 20 -12.10 20.28 32.65
N CYS A 21 -11.14 20.98 32.05
CA CYS A 21 -10.36 22.03 32.70
C CYS A 21 -10.60 23.37 31.99
N SER A 22 -10.82 24.43 32.74
CA SER A 22 -10.92 25.80 32.24
C SER A 22 -9.92 26.69 32.97
N PHE A 23 -9.37 27.67 32.26
CA PHE A 23 -8.48 28.68 32.81
C PHE A 23 -8.50 29.91 31.91
N ARG A 24 -8.04 31.04 32.44
CA ARG A 24 -7.78 32.27 31.70
C ARG A 24 -6.30 32.59 31.69
N ARG A 25 -5.84 33.25 30.63
CA ARG A 25 -4.50 33.81 30.53
C ARG A 25 -4.51 34.97 29.56
N ASN A 26 -3.50 35.84 29.69
CA ASN A 26 -3.25 36.87 28.69
C ASN A 26 -2.88 36.26 27.33
N ILE A 27 -3.33 36.93 26.27
CA ILE A 27 -3.09 36.55 24.85
C ILE A 27 -1.59 36.54 24.57
N THR A 28 -0.93 37.66 24.88
CA THR A 28 0.51 37.88 24.76
C THR A 28 1.18 37.75 26.13
N LEU A 29 2.31 37.03 26.19
CA LEU A 29 3.10 36.84 27.41
C LEU A 29 4.55 37.30 27.20
N PRO A 30 4.82 38.62 27.25
CA PRO A 30 6.15 39.15 26.98
C PRO A 30 7.17 38.63 28.00
N GLY A 31 8.31 38.13 27.50
CA GLY A 31 9.40 37.60 28.32
C GLY A 31 9.31 36.10 28.65
N VAL A 32 8.19 35.42 28.33
CA VAL A 32 8.02 33.97 28.56
C VAL A 32 8.35 33.18 27.29
N LYS A 33 9.50 32.50 27.25
CA LYS A 33 10.00 31.81 26.03
C LYS A 33 9.27 30.50 25.64
N ASN A 34 8.44 29.92 26.53
CA ASN A 34 7.83 28.59 26.35
C ASN A 34 6.29 28.62 26.34
N ARG A 35 5.71 29.72 25.87
CA ARG A 35 4.25 29.87 25.72
C ARG A 35 3.96 30.46 24.35
N PHE A 36 2.92 29.92 23.72
CA PHE A 36 2.44 30.45 22.44
C PHE A 36 1.74 31.79 22.66
N ASP A 37 2.08 32.76 21.83
CA ASP A 37 1.35 34.01 21.69
C ASP A 37 0.02 33.72 20.96
N LEU A 38 -1.12 33.94 21.63
CA LEU A 38 -2.42 33.59 21.05
C LEU A 38 -2.94 34.60 20.03
N ASN A 39 -2.20 35.68 19.76
CA ASN A 39 -2.53 36.62 18.69
C ASN A 39 -2.21 36.03 17.30
N GLU A 40 -1.40 34.96 17.25
CA GLU A 40 -1.04 34.24 16.03
C GLU A 40 -2.02 33.09 15.73
N SER A 41 -1.99 32.62 14.48
CA SER A 41 -2.77 31.43 14.07
C SER A 41 -1.96 30.15 14.18
N PHE A 42 -2.57 29.09 14.71
CA PHE A 42 -1.91 27.80 14.96
C PHE A 42 -2.67 26.62 14.37
N TYR A 43 -1.93 25.57 14.01
CA TYR A 43 -2.54 24.25 13.89
C TYR A 43 -2.94 23.79 15.29
N ILE A 44 -4.19 23.39 15.45
CA ILE A 44 -4.71 22.92 16.73
C ILE A 44 -4.65 21.41 16.75
N PHE A 45 -4.04 20.86 17.80
CA PHE A 45 -3.87 19.43 18.01
C PHE A 45 -4.77 19.03 19.18
N LEU A 46 -5.72 18.15 18.93
CA LEU A 46 -6.59 17.58 19.96
C LEU A 46 -6.26 16.10 20.15
N ALA A 47 -6.00 15.70 21.38
CA ALA A 47 -5.73 14.30 21.73
C ALA A 47 -6.47 13.93 23.00
N ASP A 48 -7.02 12.72 23.03
CA ASP A 48 -7.72 12.14 24.17
C ASP A 48 -7.09 10.79 24.55
N GLY A 49 -7.17 10.43 25.83
CA GLY A 49 -6.53 9.21 26.33
C GLY A 49 -7.01 8.84 27.73
N ALA A 50 -6.77 7.58 28.09
CA ALA A 50 -7.17 7.04 29.38
C ALA A 50 -6.27 7.56 30.51
N VAL A 51 -6.89 7.80 31.65
CA VAL A 51 -6.21 8.03 32.94
C VAL A 51 -6.60 6.88 33.85
N LYS A 52 -5.62 6.22 34.46
CA LYS A 52 -5.84 5.14 35.43
C LYS A 52 -4.91 5.32 36.61
N ASP A 53 -5.43 5.19 37.83
CA ASP A 53 -4.68 5.34 39.08
C ASP A 53 -3.89 6.65 39.16
N GLY A 54 -4.49 7.75 38.68
CA GLY A 54 -3.87 9.08 38.62
C GLY A 54 -2.75 9.22 37.58
N ARG A 55 -2.49 8.19 36.76
CA ARG A 55 -1.47 8.20 35.71
C ARG A 55 -2.12 8.40 34.34
N ILE A 56 -1.58 9.34 33.57
CA ILE A 56 -1.95 9.58 32.18
C ILE A 56 -1.24 8.54 31.30
N TYR A 57 -1.99 7.85 30.45
CA TYR A 57 -1.45 6.87 29.52
C TYR A 57 -1.28 7.45 28.12
N LYS A 58 -0.42 6.81 27.32
CA LYS A 58 -0.19 7.18 25.93
C LYS A 58 -1.47 7.07 25.11
N HIS A 59 -1.73 8.08 24.27
CA HIS A 59 -2.83 8.07 23.30
C HIS A 59 -2.73 6.88 22.32
N SER A 60 -3.87 6.26 22.04
CA SER A 60 -3.99 5.13 21.10
C SER A 60 -4.13 5.57 19.64
N LYS A 61 -4.57 6.81 19.41
CA LYS A 61 -4.73 7.43 18.08
C LYS A 61 -3.73 8.57 17.89
N GLN A 62 -3.48 8.92 16.63
CA GLN A 62 -2.84 10.20 16.33
C GLN A 62 -3.72 11.35 16.82
N PRO A 63 -3.16 12.50 17.20
CA PRO A 63 -3.96 13.68 17.49
C PRO A 63 -4.81 14.05 16.27
N LEU A 64 -6.01 14.57 16.51
CA LEU A 64 -6.79 15.27 15.50
C LEU A 64 -6.11 16.61 15.24
N ILE A 65 -5.71 16.86 13.99
CA ILE A 65 -5.00 18.08 13.60
C ILE A 65 -5.89 18.86 12.64
N THR A 66 -6.03 20.16 12.86
CA THR A 66 -6.78 21.05 11.95
C THR A 66 -6.16 21.08 10.55
N TYR A 67 -6.97 21.27 9.51
CA TYR A 67 -6.48 21.33 8.13
C TYR A 67 -5.60 22.55 7.86
N GLU A 68 -5.88 23.65 8.58
CA GLU A 68 -5.20 24.93 8.44
C GLU A 68 -4.91 25.51 9.84
N LYS A 69 -4.22 26.65 9.85
CA LYS A 69 -3.98 27.42 11.08
C LYS A 69 -5.22 28.24 11.41
N TYR A 70 -5.57 28.28 12.68
CA TYR A 70 -6.72 29.04 13.18
C TYR A 70 -6.31 29.98 14.31
N ASN A 71 -6.96 31.15 14.35
CA ASN A 71 -6.91 32.05 15.48
C ASN A 71 -7.79 31.48 16.61
N VAL A 72 -7.18 31.12 17.73
CA VAL A 72 -7.88 30.52 18.88
C VAL A 72 -8.74 31.52 19.67
N THR A 73 -8.58 32.82 19.40
CA THR A 73 -9.35 33.91 20.02
C THR A 73 -10.60 34.32 19.22
N ASP A 74 -10.76 33.79 18.00
CA ASP A 74 -11.95 34.01 17.17
C ASP A 74 -13.17 33.31 17.79
N SER A 75 -14.35 33.68 17.29
CA SER A 75 -15.63 33.05 17.62
C SER A 75 -15.59 31.52 17.46
N PRO A 76 -16.17 30.75 18.40
CA PRO A 76 -16.20 29.30 18.32
C PRO A 76 -16.91 28.82 17.05
N LYS A 77 -16.24 27.97 16.27
CA LYS A 77 -16.78 27.35 15.05
C LYS A 77 -16.23 25.95 14.88
N ASN A 78 -16.94 25.10 14.13
CA ASN A 78 -16.41 23.80 13.74
C ASN A 78 -15.36 24.01 12.63
N ILE A 79 -14.10 23.80 12.97
CA ILE A 79 -12.94 24.00 12.10
C ILE A 79 -12.44 22.72 11.41
N GLY A 80 -13.03 21.57 11.75
CA GLY A 80 -12.64 20.26 11.23
C GLY A 80 -11.20 19.86 11.58
N GLY A 81 -10.82 18.65 11.14
CA GLY A 81 -9.48 18.13 11.30
C GLY A 81 -9.38 16.68 10.85
N SER A 82 -8.17 16.16 10.78
CA SER A 82 -7.87 14.78 10.39
C SER A 82 -6.88 14.16 11.36
N HIS A 83 -7.08 12.89 11.67
CA HIS A 83 -6.09 12.07 12.39
C HIS A 83 -4.96 11.59 11.46
N SER A 84 -5.20 11.63 10.14
CA SER A 84 -4.30 11.12 9.12
C SER A 84 -3.73 12.28 8.29
N SER A 85 -2.40 12.41 8.34
CA SER A 85 -1.68 13.35 7.49
C SER A 85 -1.83 13.00 6.01
N PRO A 86 -1.99 14.01 5.10
CA PRO A 86 -2.03 13.79 3.67
C PRO A 86 -0.86 12.95 3.13
N LEU A 87 0.34 13.11 3.71
CA LEU A 87 1.53 12.34 3.32
C LEU A 87 1.38 10.84 3.64
N LEU A 88 0.76 10.50 4.77
CA LEU A 88 0.51 9.12 5.16
C LEU A 88 -0.62 8.49 4.35
N LYS A 89 -1.66 9.27 4.00
CA LYS A 89 -2.71 8.84 3.07
C LYS A 89 -2.13 8.54 1.69
N ALA A 90 -1.31 9.45 1.16
CA ALA A 90 -0.63 9.27 -0.12
C ALA A 90 0.32 8.07 -0.09
N HIS A 91 1.07 7.86 0.99
CA HIS A 91 1.89 6.65 1.18
C HIS A 91 1.05 5.38 1.03
N GLY A 92 -0.03 5.24 1.80
CA GLY A 92 -0.89 4.07 1.75
C GLY A 92 -1.50 3.86 0.36
N ALA A 93 -2.00 4.93 -0.27
CA ALA A 93 -2.59 4.88 -1.60
C ALA A 93 -1.59 4.41 -2.67
N LEU A 94 -0.38 4.98 -2.68
CA LEU A 94 0.67 4.60 -3.62
C LEU A 94 1.10 3.14 -3.42
N MET A 95 1.21 2.68 -2.17
CA MET A 95 1.55 1.28 -1.86
C MET A 95 0.47 0.31 -2.33
N PHE A 96 -0.82 0.63 -2.14
CA PHE A 96 -1.90 -0.21 -2.65
C PHE A 96 -1.93 -0.25 -4.18
N VAL A 97 -1.80 0.89 -4.86
CA VAL A 97 -1.74 0.91 -6.34
C VAL A 97 -0.56 0.08 -6.85
N ALA A 98 0.62 0.25 -6.26
CA ALA A 98 1.82 -0.45 -6.67
C ALA A 98 1.71 -1.97 -6.45
N TRP A 99 1.34 -2.40 -5.24
CA TRP A 99 1.47 -3.80 -4.85
C TRP A 99 0.21 -4.61 -5.07
N MET A 100 -0.97 -4.02 -4.92
CA MET A 100 -2.22 -4.74 -5.21
C MET A 100 -2.46 -4.81 -6.71
N THR A 101 -2.13 -3.77 -7.47
CA THR A 101 -2.55 -3.67 -8.87
C THR A 101 -1.40 -3.89 -9.83
N THR A 102 -0.40 -3.01 -9.88
CA THR A 102 0.63 -3.08 -10.93
C THR A 102 1.50 -4.34 -10.80
N VAL A 103 1.91 -4.72 -9.59
CA VAL A 103 2.66 -5.97 -9.34
C VAL A 103 1.84 -7.19 -9.69
N SER A 104 0.63 -7.30 -9.13
CA SER A 104 -0.17 -8.50 -9.33
C SER A 104 -0.54 -8.74 -10.78
N ILE A 105 -0.93 -7.69 -11.53
CA ILE A 105 -1.21 -7.80 -12.96
C ILE A 105 0.08 -8.14 -13.72
N GLY A 106 1.18 -7.44 -13.43
CA GLY A 106 2.45 -7.67 -14.12
C GLY A 106 2.98 -9.09 -13.96
N VAL A 107 2.80 -9.70 -12.77
CA VAL A 107 3.20 -11.09 -12.52
C VAL A 107 2.30 -12.08 -13.25
N LEU A 108 0.97 -11.89 -13.22
CA LEU A 108 0.06 -12.75 -13.97
C LEU A 108 0.34 -12.70 -15.48
N VAL A 109 0.61 -11.51 -16.02
CA VAL A 109 0.96 -11.34 -17.44
C VAL A 109 2.26 -12.09 -17.78
N ALA A 110 3.31 -11.93 -16.97
CA ALA A 110 4.59 -12.60 -17.22
C ALA A 110 4.51 -14.13 -17.11
N ARG A 111 3.71 -14.64 -16.16
CA ARG A 111 3.59 -16.08 -15.89
C ARG A 111 2.65 -16.79 -16.86
N PHE A 112 1.46 -16.24 -17.10
CA PHE A 112 0.39 -16.98 -17.79
C PHE A 112 0.10 -16.50 -19.22
N LEU A 113 0.35 -15.22 -19.51
CA LEU A 113 0.04 -14.61 -20.81
C LEU A 113 1.23 -14.60 -21.78
N ARG A 114 2.41 -15.07 -21.33
CA ARG A 114 3.58 -15.26 -22.20
C ARG A 114 3.25 -16.06 -23.47
N PRO A 115 2.56 -17.22 -23.45
CA PRO A 115 2.19 -17.95 -24.66
C PRO A 115 1.20 -17.18 -25.54
N VAL A 116 0.25 -16.47 -24.91
CA VAL A 116 -0.86 -15.77 -25.58
C VAL A 116 -0.39 -14.58 -26.41
N TRP A 117 0.60 -13.85 -25.91
CA TRP A 117 1.16 -12.65 -26.56
C TRP A 117 2.61 -12.83 -27.00
N SER A 118 3.04 -14.08 -27.24
CA SER A 118 4.39 -14.41 -27.69
C SER A 118 4.69 -13.94 -29.11
N LYS A 119 3.67 -13.92 -29.99
CA LYS A 119 3.76 -13.56 -31.42
C LYS A 119 3.42 -12.10 -31.71
N ALA A 120 2.91 -11.37 -30.72
CA ALA A 120 2.61 -9.94 -30.85
C ALA A 120 3.81 -9.13 -30.36
N PHE A 121 4.31 -8.23 -31.20
CA PHE A 121 5.48 -7.39 -30.89
C PHE A 121 5.08 -5.93 -30.70
N PHE A 122 5.66 -5.30 -29.69
CA PHE A 122 5.57 -3.87 -29.45
C PHE A 122 6.97 -3.36 -29.07
N LEU A 123 7.45 -2.32 -29.76
CA LEU A 123 8.81 -1.80 -29.61
C LEU A 123 9.89 -2.91 -29.71
N GLY A 124 9.75 -3.82 -30.67
CA GLY A 124 10.72 -4.89 -30.94
C GLY A 124 10.80 -6.02 -29.91
N GLN A 125 9.88 -6.10 -28.95
CA GLN A 125 9.80 -7.19 -27.96
C GLN A 125 8.36 -7.71 -27.85
N ALA A 126 8.20 -8.92 -27.33
CA ALA A 126 6.88 -9.51 -27.13
C ALA A 126 6.01 -8.64 -26.18
N VAL A 127 4.73 -8.48 -26.50
CA VAL A 127 3.80 -7.58 -25.77
C VAL A 127 3.73 -7.93 -24.28
N TRP A 128 3.68 -9.21 -23.91
CA TRP A 128 3.66 -9.61 -22.49
C TRP A 128 4.88 -9.08 -21.72
N PHE A 129 6.06 -9.06 -22.37
CA PHE A 129 7.31 -8.61 -21.75
C PHE A 129 7.29 -7.10 -21.57
N GLN A 130 6.76 -6.36 -22.55
CA GLN A 130 6.59 -4.91 -22.45
C GLN A 130 5.61 -4.52 -21.36
N VAL A 131 4.45 -5.17 -21.31
CA VAL A 131 3.43 -4.93 -20.28
C VAL A 131 4.00 -5.21 -18.89
N HIS A 132 4.65 -6.36 -18.70
CA HIS A 132 5.32 -6.68 -17.44
C HIS A 132 6.36 -5.62 -17.07
N ARG A 133 7.26 -5.27 -18.01
CA ARG A 133 8.32 -4.28 -17.79
C ARG A 133 7.78 -2.92 -17.38
N VAL A 134 6.78 -2.39 -18.09
CA VAL A 134 6.16 -1.09 -17.77
C VAL A 134 5.52 -1.13 -16.39
N LEU A 135 4.75 -2.20 -16.08
CA LEU A 135 4.11 -2.33 -14.77
C LEU A 135 5.12 -2.48 -13.62
N MET A 136 6.23 -3.18 -13.83
CA MET A 136 7.30 -3.29 -12.81
C MET A 136 8.02 -1.95 -12.62
N LEU A 137 8.29 -1.19 -13.70
CA LEU A 137 8.89 0.14 -13.57
C LEU A 137 7.97 1.14 -12.85
N ILE A 138 6.66 1.12 -13.16
CA ILE A 138 5.67 1.91 -12.43
C ILE A 138 5.65 1.50 -10.95
N THR A 139 5.63 0.19 -10.66
CA THR A 139 5.67 -0.32 -9.28
C THR A 139 6.88 0.23 -8.53
N SER A 140 8.08 0.09 -9.10
CA SER A 140 9.32 0.56 -8.46
C SER A 140 9.28 2.07 -8.24
N GLY A 141 8.82 2.85 -9.21
CA GLY A 141 8.66 4.31 -9.07
C GLY A 141 7.67 4.70 -7.97
N LEU A 142 6.47 4.11 -7.96
CA LEU A 142 5.47 4.35 -6.92
C LEU A 142 5.97 3.91 -5.54
N THR A 143 6.69 2.80 -5.47
CA THR A 143 7.31 2.32 -4.22
C THR A 143 8.34 3.31 -3.72
N CYS A 144 9.23 3.82 -4.59
CA CYS A 144 10.23 4.84 -4.26
C CYS A 144 9.58 6.10 -3.67
N ILE A 145 8.59 6.65 -4.37
CA ILE A 145 7.89 7.86 -3.93
C ILE A 145 7.19 7.59 -2.60
N GLY A 146 6.35 6.55 -2.54
CA GLY A 146 5.54 6.26 -1.36
C GLY A 146 6.38 5.94 -0.13
N PHE A 147 7.51 5.25 -0.28
CA PHE A 147 8.40 4.91 0.83
C PHE A 147 8.97 6.13 1.55
N VAL A 148 9.28 7.21 0.83
CA VAL A 148 9.90 8.42 1.39
C VAL A 148 8.91 9.26 2.20
N LEU A 149 7.63 9.28 1.81
CA LEU A 149 6.59 10.13 2.43
C LEU A 149 6.46 10.00 3.96
N PRO A 150 6.39 8.79 4.57
CA PRO A 150 6.28 8.67 6.02
C PRO A 150 7.55 9.14 6.74
N PHE A 151 8.73 9.04 6.14
CA PHE A 151 9.97 9.57 6.72
C PHE A 151 10.01 11.09 6.70
N ILE A 152 9.52 11.73 5.62
CA ILE A 152 9.32 13.18 5.56
C ILE A 152 8.36 13.62 6.67
N TYR A 153 7.20 12.96 6.77
CA TYR A 153 6.20 13.30 7.78
C TYR A 153 6.72 13.15 9.22
N ARG A 154 7.47 12.08 9.50
CA ARG A 154 7.99 11.81 10.85
C ARG A 154 9.29 12.52 11.18
N GLY A 155 9.98 13.07 10.18
CA GLY A 155 11.34 13.60 10.32
C GLY A 155 12.39 12.55 10.68
N GLY A 156 12.10 11.25 10.48
CA GLY A 156 13.01 10.16 10.86
C GLY A 156 12.32 8.82 11.10
N TRP A 157 13.04 7.90 11.76
CA TRP A 157 12.59 6.55 12.04
C TRP A 157 11.55 6.49 13.17
N SER A 158 10.44 5.78 12.94
CA SER A 158 9.41 5.58 13.95
C SER A 158 9.51 4.19 14.59
N ARG A 159 10.11 4.11 15.79
CA ARG A 159 10.14 2.85 16.58
C ARG A 159 8.74 2.32 16.92
N HIS A 160 7.75 3.21 16.95
CA HIS A 160 6.36 2.88 17.24
C HIS A 160 5.59 2.28 16.06
N ALA A 161 6.18 2.27 14.86
CA ALA A 161 5.59 1.59 13.70
C ALA A 161 5.86 0.08 13.69
N GLY A 162 6.48 -0.47 14.76
CA GLY A 162 6.73 -1.89 14.90
C GLY A 162 7.60 -2.45 13.77
N TYR A 163 7.22 -3.61 13.23
CA TYR A 163 7.96 -4.28 12.15
C TYR A 163 7.68 -3.72 10.75
N HIS A 164 6.61 -2.94 10.57
CA HIS A 164 6.22 -2.39 9.27
C HIS A 164 7.36 -1.68 8.51
N PRO A 165 8.10 -0.70 9.10
CA PRO A 165 9.14 -0.01 8.35
C PRO A 165 10.33 -0.91 8.00
N TYR A 166 10.62 -1.94 8.79
CA TYR A 166 11.66 -2.92 8.46
C TYR A 166 11.28 -3.75 7.22
N LEU A 167 10.04 -4.25 7.18
CA LEU A 167 9.52 -4.93 5.98
C LEU A 167 9.47 -3.98 4.78
N GLY A 168 9.06 -2.73 5.00
CA GLY A 168 9.05 -1.69 3.97
C GLY A 168 10.44 -1.44 3.36
N CYS A 169 11.49 -1.39 4.18
CA CYS A 169 12.88 -1.26 3.70
C CYS A 169 13.33 -2.47 2.86
N ILE A 170 12.94 -3.68 3.25
CA ILE A 170 13.22 -4.89 2.47
C ILE A 170 12.49 -4.81 1.12
N VAL A 171 11.18 -4.53 1.15
CA VAL A 171 10.34 -4.40 -0.05
C VAL A 171 10.88 -3.33 -0.99
N MET A 172 11.27 -2.17 -0.47
CA MET A 172 11.94 -1.10 -1.22
C MET A 172 13.19 -1.60 -1.94
N THR A 173 14.12 -2.19 -1.17
CA THR A 173 15.38 -2.70 -1.69
C THR A 173 15.15 -3.72 -2.80
N LEU A 174 14.24 -4.68 -2.58
CA LEU A 174 13.91 -5.70 -3.57
C LEU A 174 13.23 -5.10 -4.81
N ALA A 175 12.36 -4.11 -4.64
CA ALA A 175 11.67 -3.45 -5.75
C ALA A 175 12.60 -2.65 -6.66
N VAL A 176 13.71 -2.12 -6.14
CA VAL A 176 14.75 -1.44 -6.93
C VAL A 176 15.74 -2.44 -7.53
N LEU A 177 16.17 -3.44 -6.76
CA LEU A 177 17.09 -4.46 -7.24
C LEU A 177 16.51 -5.27 -8.40
N GLN A 178 15.20 -5.51 -8.42
CA GLN A 178 14.57 -6.32 -9.46
C GLN A 178 14.70 -5.78 -10.88
N PRO A 179 14.35 -4.51 -11.18
CA PRO A 179 14.62 -3.90 -12.48
C PRO A 179 16.12 -3.82 -12.82
N LEU A 180 16.99 -3.58 -11.82
CA LEU A 180 18.44 -3.55 -12.04
C LEU A 180 18.96 -4.93 -12.48
N LEU A 181 18.56 -5.99 -11.78
CA LEU A 181 18.85 -7.37 -12.18
C LEU A 181 18.32 -7.66 -13.59
N ALA A 182 17.09 -7.22 -13.89
CA ALA A 182 16.48 -7.41 -15.20
C ALA A 182 17.20 -6.65 -16.33
N ALA A 183 17.91 -5.55 -16.04
CA ALA A 183 18.74 -4.84 -17.02
C ALA A 183 19.97 -5.67 -17.45
N PHE A 184 20.50 -6.52 -16.56
CA PHE A 184 21.60 -7.44 -16.85
C PHE A 184 21.13 -8.81 -17.35
N ARG A 185 19.88 -8.91 -17.85
CA ARG A 185 19.30 -10.15 -18.37
C ARG A 185 20.17 -10.74 -19.50
N PRO A 186 20.71 -11.97 -19.33
CA PRO A 186 21.53 -12.61 -20.36
C PRO A 186 20.75 -12.88 -21.66
N PRO A 187 21.43 -13.06 -22.82
CA PRO A 187 20.81 -13.53 -24.06
C PRO A 187 20.06 -14.87 -23.90
N LEU A 188 19.17 -15.19 -24.86
CA LEU A 188 18.29 -16.37 -24.76
C LEU A 188 19.04 -17.70 -24.63
N TYR A 189 20.18 -17.84 -25.30
CA TYR A 189 20.96 -19.08 -25.35
C TYR A 189 22.19 -19.08 -24.41
N ASP A 190 22.32 -18.09 -23.52
CA ASP A 190 23.42 -18.04 -22.54
C ASP A 190 23.13 -19.02 -21.38
N PRO A 191 24.09 -19.86 -20.94
CA PRO A 191 23.88 -20.81 -19.84
C PRO A 191 23.48 -20.14 -18.52
N ARG A 192 23.90 -18.88 -18.29
CA ARG A 192 23.52 -18.11 -17.09
C ARG A 192 22.05 -17.68 -17.10
N ARG A 193 21.35 -17.83 -18.23
CA ARG A 193 19.94 -17.43 -18.36
C ARG A 193 19.02 -18.23 -17.44
N GLN A 194 19.31 -19.51 -17.20
CA GLN A 194 18.54 -20.33 -16.28
C GLN A 194 18.69 -19.84 -14.83
N MET A 195 19.92 -19.56 -14.40
CA MET A 195 20.20 -18.98 -13.08
C MET A 195 19.50 -17.62 -12.93
N PHE A 196 19.62 -16.74 -13.92
CA PHE A 196 18.91 -15.45 -13.94
C PHE A 196 17.40 -15.62 -13.76
N ASN A 197 16.76 -16.53 -14.51
CA ASN A 197 15.31 -16.72 -14.43
C ASN A 197 14.89 -17.18 -13.03
N TRP A 198 15.62 -18.11 -12.42
CA TRP A 198 15.35 -18.59 -11.07
C TRP A 198 15.53 -17.49 -10.02
N THR A 199 16.64 -16.74 -10.10
CA THR A 199 16.93 -15.63 -9.18
C THR A 199 15.90 -14.51 -9.31
N HIS A 200 15.56 -14.10 -10.54
CA HIS A 200 14.57 -13.05 -10.79
C HIS A 200 13.18 -13.47 -10.28
N TRP A 201 12.79 -14.71 -10.54
CA TRP A 201 11.51 -15.26 -10.06
C TRP A 201 11.46 -15.38 -8.53
N SER A 202 12.52 -15.90 -7.88
CA SER A 202 12.53 -16.13 -6.43
C SER A 202 12.53 -14.83 -5.64
N ILE A 203 13.38 -13.87 -6.02
CA ILE A 203 13.44 -12.54 -5.41
C ILE A 203 12.09 -11.82 -5.59
N GLY A 204 11.44 -12.00 -6.73
CA GLY A 204 10.18 -11.31 -7.06
C GLY A 204 9.03 -11.85 -6.23
N THR A 205 9.02 -13.16 -6.05
CA THR A 205 8.06 -13.84 -5.17
C THR A 205 8.28 -13.46 -3.71
N ALA A 206 9.52 -13.41 -3.24
CA ALA A 206 9.84 -12.95 -1.89
C ALA A 206 9.38 -11.51 -1.65
N ALA A 207 9.63 -10.60 -2.60
CA ALA A 207 9.18 -9.21 -2.52
C ALA A 207 7.66 -9.09 -2.37
N ARG A 208 6.88 -9.88 -3.13
CA ARG A 208 5.41 -9.92 -3.04
C ARG A 208 4.93 -10.38 -1.66
N ILE A 209 5.49 -11.46 -1.14
CA ILE A 209 5.11 -11.99 0.18
C ILE A 209 5.39 -10.95 1.27
N MET A 210 6.57 -10.34 1.23
CA MET A 210 6.95 -9.29 2.17
C MET A 210 6.07 -8.04 2.05
N ALA A 211 5.67 -7.66 0.83
CA ALA A 211 4.77 -6.54 0.61
C ALA A 211 3.37 -6.79 1.19
N VAL A 212 2.81 -7.99 1.02
CA VAL A 212 1.53 -8.35 1.65
C VAL A 212 1.62 -8.25 3.17
N ALA A 213 2.67 -8.81 3.78
CA ALA A 213 2.89 -8.71 5.22
C ALA A 213 3.04 -7.23 5.67
N ALA A 214 3.80 -6.43 4.91
CA ALA A 214 3.96 -5.01 5.19
C ALA A 214 2.63 -4.24 5.11
N MET A 215 1.75 -4.56 4.15
CA MET A 215 0.43 -3.94 4.01
C MET A 215 -0.48 -4.28 5.20
N PHE A 216 -0.52 -5.54 5.64
CA PHE A 216 -1.26 -5.94 6.85
C PHE A 216 -0.82 -5.17 8.09
N LEU A 217 0.48 -4.99 8.29
CA LEU A 217 0.97 -4.19 9.42
C LEU A 217 0.68 -2.69 9.23
N GLY A 218 0.79 -2.18 8.00
CA GLY A 218 0.66 -0.76 7.70
C GLY A 218 -0.76 -0.22 7.88
N MET A 219 -1.77 -1.00 7.47
CA MET A 219 -3.19 -0.63 7.61
C MET A 219 -3.68 -0.55 9.06
N ASP A 220 -2.95 -1.16 10.01
CA ASP A 220 -3.21 -1.10 11.45
C ASP A 220 -2.44 0.02 12.16
N LEU A 221 -1.52 0.71 11.48
CA LEU A 221 -0.79 1.80 12.12
C LEU A 221 -1.70 3.01 12.39
N PRO A 222 -1.52 3.72 13.53
CA PRO A 222 -2.36 4.87 13.91
C PRO A 222 -2.41 6.01 12.89
N GLY A 223 -1.44 6.07 11.96
CA GLY A 223 -1.38 7.08 10.91
C GLY A 223 -2.41 6.91 9.79
N LEU A 224 -2.91 5.69 9.60
CA LEU A 224 -4.00 5.39 8.66
C LEU A 224 -5.21 4.84 9.40
N ASN A 225 -5.00 3.91 10.34
CA ASN A 225 -6.01 3.31 11.21
C ASN A 225 -7.34 3.03 10.48
N LEU A 226 -7.25 2.32 9.36
CA LEU A 226 -8.42 1.97 8.55
C LEU A 226 -9.47 1.22 9.41
N PRO A 227 -10.76 1.28 9.07
CA PRO A 227 -11.82 0.71 9.89
C PRO A 227 -11.70 -0.81 10.04
N ASN A 228 -11.68 -1.25 11.29
CA ASN A 228 -11.75 -2.66 11.67
C ASN A 228 -13.22 -3.09 11.89
N PRO A 229 -13.61 -4.31 11.49
CA PRO A 229 -12.79 -5.38 10.90
C PRO A 229 -12.71 -5.36 9.36
N GLN A 230 -13.41 -4.44 8.69
CA GLN A 230 -13.63 -4.45 7.24
C GLN A 230 -12.31 -4.50 6.46
N LYS A 231 -11.33 -3.69 6.85
CA LYS A 231 -10.02 -3.64 6.17
C LYS A 231 -9.34 -5.01 6.09
N THR A 232 -9.43 -5.80 7.16
CA THR A 232 -8.79 -7.12 7.27
C THR A 232 -9.47 -8.12 6.36
N TYR A 233 -10.80 -8.16 6.35
CA TYR A 233 -11.55 -9.02 5.43
C TYR A 233 -11.32 -8.65 3.97
N VAL A 234 -11.25 -7.36 3.64
CA VAL A 234 -10.97 -6.89 2.28
C VAL A 234 -9.56 -7.30 1.85
N MET A 235 -8.55 -7.16 2.72
CA MET A 235 -7.18 -7.60 2.42
C MET A 235 -7.08 -9.12 2.24
N ILE A 236 -7.71 -9.90 3.13
CA ILE A 236 -7.77 -11.36 3.02
C ILE A 236 -8.47 -11.76 1.71
N GLY A 237 -9.59 -11.10 1.38
CA GLY A 237 -10.32 -11.30 0.14
C GLY A 237 -9.47 -11.02 -1.10
N PHE A 238 -8.69 -9.94 -1.10
CA PHE A 238 -7.73 -9.64 -2.17
C PHE A 238 -6.65 -10.73 -2.31
N VAL A 239 -6.07 -11.17 -1.19
CA VAL A 239 -5.04 -12.24 -1.20
C VAL A 239 -5.64 -13.55 -1.73
N ALA A 240 -6.83 -13.93 -1.26
CA ALA A 240 -7.54 -15.10 -1.73
C ALA A 240 -7.91 -15.00 -3.22
N TRP A 241 -8.38 -13.83 -3.68
CA TRP A 241 -8.65 -13.56 -5.09
C TRP A 241 -7.42 -13.76 -5.96
N HIS A 242 -6.27 -13.24 -5.52
CA HIS A 242 -5.02 -13.35 -6.26
C HIS A 242 -4.49 -14.78 -6.31
N ILE A 243 -4.40 -15.46 -5.17
CA ILE A 243 -3.94 -16.85 -5.09
C ILE A 243 -4.90 -17.78 -5.85
N GLY A 244 -6.22 -17.60 -5.67
CA GLY A 244 -7.23 -18.38 -6.38
C GLY A 244 -7.12 -18.25 -7.89
N THR A 245 -6.87 -17.04 -8.39
CA THR A 245 -6.65 -16.80 -9.83
C THR A 245 -5.38 -17.49 -10.33
N GLU A 246 -4.26 -17.42 -9.59
CA GLU A 246 -3.05 -18.15 -9.95
C GLU A 246 -3.30 -19.67 -10.00
N VAL A 247 -4.00 -20.22 -9.01
CA VAL A 247 -4.35 -21.66 -8.96
C VAL A 247 -5.22 -22.05 -10.16
N VAL A 248 -6.25 -21.27 -10.50
CA VAL A 248 -7.11 -21.53 -11.66
C VAL A 248 -6.29 -21.53 -12.96
N LEU A 249 -5.40 -20.56 -13.13
CA LEU A 249 -4.56 -20.45 -14.33
C LEU A 249 -3.51 -21.57 -14.40
N GLU A 250 -2.95 -22.01 -13.27
CA GLU A 250 -2.05 -23.16 -13.20
C GLU A 250 -2.76 -24.48 -13.53
N ILE A 251 -3.95 -24.72 -12.95
CA ILE A 251 -4.76 -25.90 -13.27
C ILE A 251 -5.09 -25.93 -14.76
N HIS A 252 -5.48 -24.79 -15.34
CA HIS A 252 -5.75 -24.68 -16.77
C HIS A 252 -4.49 -24.96 -17.60
N ALA A 253 -3.33 -24.39 -17.24
CA ALA A 253 -2.06 -24.62 -17.95
C ALA A 253 -1.64 -26.10 -17.90
N TYR A 254 -1.76 -26.74 -16.74
CA TYR A 254 -1.49 -28.16 -16.57
C TYR A 254 -2.40 -29.04 -17.44
N ARG A 255 -3.72 -28.77 -17.44
CA ARG A 255 -4.69 -29.50 -18.27
C ARG A 255 -4.41 -29.37 -19.75
N LEU A 256 -4.03 -28.18 -20.22
CA LEU A 256 -3.69 -27.94 -21.62
C LEU A 256 -2.41 -28.70 -22.03
N SER A 257 -1.39 -28.71 -21.16
CA SER A 257 -0.15 -29.47 -21.39
C SER A 257 -0.42 -30.96 -21.51
N LYS A 258 -1.17 -31.53 -20.55
CA LYS A 258 -1.52 -32.96 -20.55
C LYS A 258 -2.36 -33.36 -21.76
N ARG A 259 -3.27 -32.49 -22.21
CA ARG A 259 -4.05 -32.72 -23.43
C ARG A 259 -3.17 -32.73 -24.68
N GLY A 260 -2.14 -31.88 -24.73
CA GLY A 260 -1.14 -31.87 -25.81
C GLY A 260 -0.33 -33.16 -25.88
N GLU A 261 0.13 -33.68 -24.73
CA GLU A 261 0.88 -34.94 -24.66
C GLU A 261 0.09 -36.15 -25.16
N ILE A 262 -1.20 -36.26 -24.79
CA ILE A 262 -2.07 -37.38 -25.21
C ILE A 262 -2.34 -37.34 -26.72
N LEU A 263 -2.48 -36.14 -27.30
CA LEU A 263 -2.82 -35.98 -28.72
C LEU A 263 -1.63 -36.15 -29.66
N ASP A 264 -0.38 -35.95 -29.22
CA ASP A 264 0.79 -36.13 -30.10
C ASP A 264 1.05 -37.60 -30.46
N ASP A 265 0.48 -38.54 -29.68
CA ASP A 265 0.61 -40.00 -29.86
C ASP A 265 -0.24 -40.56 -31.03
N ASP A 266 -1.30 -39.86 -31.49
CA ASP A 266 -2.36 -40.41 -32.37
C ASP A 266 -2.45 -39.81 -33.82
N ARG A 267 -1.34 -39.67 -34.57
CA ARG A 267 -1.26 -38.81 -35.80
C ARG A 267 -2.31 -39.01 -36.93
N ILE A 268 -3.06 -37.94 -37.25
CA ILE A 268 -3.22 -37.23 -38.57
C ILE A 268 -4.35 -36.17 -38.55
N GLN A 269 -5.38 -36.29 -37.69
CA GLN A 269 -6.43 -35.26 -37.47
C GLN A 269 -6.06 -34.16 -36.44
N ILE A 270 -4.83 -34.19 -35.94
CA ILE A 270 -4.39 -33.55 -34.69
C ILE A 270 -3.97 -32.08 -34.80
N PHE A 271 -3.38 -31.65 -35.91
CA PHE A 271 -2.93 -30.26 -36.01
C PHE A 271 -4.08 -29.26 -35.92
N HIS A 272 -5.25 -29.62 -36.45
CA HIS A 272 -6.43 -28.78 -36.34
C HIS A 272 -7.00 -28.78 -34.91
N SER A 273 -7.04 -29.92 -34.22
CA SER A 273 -7.55 -29.99 -32.84
C SER A 273 -6.63 -29.32 -31.82
N ILE A 274 -5.30 -29.40 -32.01
CA ILE A 274 -4.30 -28.68 -31.19
C ILE A 274 -4.47 -27.18 -31.33
N THR A 275 -4.54 -26.67 -32.57
CA THR A 275 -4.67 -25.23 -32.82
C THR A 275 -5.96 -24.65 -32.26
N VAL A 276 -7.06 -25.41 -32.30
CA VAL A 276 -8.33 -25.02 -31.67
C VAL A 276 -8.21 -25.01 -30.15
N ALA A 277 -7.65 -26.06 -29.53
CA ALA A 277 -7.49 -26.13 -28.07
C ALA A 277 -6.54 -25.03 -27.53
N GLU A 278 -5.48 -24.69 -28.26
CA GLU A 278 -4.60 -23.56 -27.95
C GLU A 278 -5.33 -22.22 -28.06
N ALA A 279 -6.14 -22.03 -29.11
CA ALA A 279 -6.93 -20.82 -29.30
C ALA A 279 -7.96 -20.63 -28.17
N GLU A 280 -8.69 -21.68 -27.81
CA GLU A 280 -9.61 -21.69 -26.66
C GLU A 280 -8.87 -21.37 -25.36
N GLY A 281 -7.72 -22.00 -25.13
CA GLY A 281 -6.89 -21.73 -23.96
C GLY A 281 -6.38 -20.29 -23.89
N HIS A 282 -6.09 -19.67 -25.03
CA HIS A 282 -5.73 -18.26 -25.11
C HIS A 282 -6.92 -17.34 -24.80
N VAL A 283 -8.11 -17.65 -25.29
CA VAL A 283 -9.34 -16.92 -24.97
C VAL A 283 -9.63 -16.99 -23.47
N PHE A 284 -9.59 -18.20 -22.89
CA PHE A 284 -9.78 -18.41 -21.45
C PHE A 284 -8.84 -17.52 -20.61
N LYS A 285 -7.53 -17.55 -20.91
CA LYS A 285 -6.53 -16.74 -20.18
C LYS A 285 -6.81 -15.24 -20.27
N LYS A 286 -7.26 -14.74 -21.42
CA LYS A 286 -7.62 -13.31 -21.60
C LYS A 286 -8.86 -12.95 -20.79
N VAL A 287 -9.89 -13.79 -20.80
CA VAL A 287 -11.12 -13.58 -20.01
C VAL A 287 -10.82 -13.58 -18.51
N VAL A 288 -10.05 -14.57 -18.03
CA VAL A 288 -9.63 -14.63 -16.62
C VAL A 288 -8.81 -13.41 -16.24
N LEU A 289 -7.90 -12.94 -17.09
CA LEU A 289 -7.15 -11.70 -16.83
C LEU A 289 -8.08 -10.49 -16.73
N ALA A 290 -9.05 -10.34 -17.63
CA ALA A 290 -9.99 -9.22 -17.59
C ALA A 290 -10.81 -9.22 -16.29
N ILE A 291 -11.37 -10.38 -15.93
CA ILE A 291 -12.11 -10.57 -14.65
C ILE A 291 -11.18 -10.25 -13.47
N TYR A 292 -9.95 -10.76 -13.49
CA TYR A 292 -8.96 -10.52 -12.45
C TYR A 292 -8.69 -9.02 -12.25
N VAL A 293 -8.48 -8.28 -13.34
CA VAL A 293 -8.25 -6.83 -13.30
C VAL A 293 -9.45 -6.09 -12.72
N CYS A 294 -10.68 -6.44 -13.12
CA CYS A 294 -11.89 -5.85 -12.56
C CYS A 294 -12.01 -6.09 -11.04
N GLY A 295 -11.78 -7.33 -10.59
CA GLY A 295 -11.77 -7.65 -9.16
C GLY A 295 -10.68 -6.88 -8.41
N ASN A 296 -9.48 -6.80 -8.98
CA ASN A 296 -8.35 -6.08 -8.41
C ASN A 296 -8.63 -4.58 -8.22
N VAL A 297 -9.19 -3.94 -9.26
CA VAL A 297 -9.60 -2.53 -9.23
C VAL A 297 -10.69 -2.32 -8.18
N THR A 298 -11.61 -3.27 -8.01
CA THR A 298 -12.65 -3.19 -6.97
C THR A 298 -12.03 -3.17 -5.57
N PHE A 299 -11.12 -4.10 -5.27
CA PHE A 299 -10.40 -4.11 -3.99
C PHE A 299 -9.59 -2.82 -3.76
N LEU A 300 -8.92 -2.33 -4.81
CA LEU A 300 -8.16 -1.08 -4.74
C LEU A 300 -9.08 0.12 -4.42
N ILE A 301 -10.21 0.25 -5.11
CA ILE A 301 -11.17 1.35 -4.89
C ILE A 301 -11.70 1.33 -3.46
N ILE A 302 -11.98 0.16 -2.89
CA ILE A 302 -12.40 0.04 -1.49
C ILE A 302 -11.35 0.64 -0.55
N PHE A 303 -10.06 0.31 -0.73
CA PHE A 303 -8.99 0.87 0.09
C PHE A 303 -8.78 2.37 -0.15
N LEU A 304 -8.77 2.83 -1.40
CA LEU A 304 -8.60 4.26 -1.71
C LEU A 304 -9.74 5.11 -1.17
N SER A 305 -10.98 4.61 -1.27
CA SER A 305 -12.15 5.25 -0.67
C SER A 305 -12.01 5.31 0.87
N ALA A 306 -11.63 4.20 1.50
CA ALA A 306 -11.42 4.16 2.94
C ALA A 306 -10.32 5.15 3.39
N ILE A 307 -9.23 5.29 2.62
CA ILE A 307 -8.17 6.28 2.88
C ILE A 307 -8.69 7.72 2.74
N ASN A 308 -9.52 7.98 1.73
CA ASN A 308 -10.06 9.31 1.48
C ASN A 308 -10.98 9.77 2.61
N HIS A 309 -11.73 8.84 3.23
CA HIS A 309 -12.66 9.10 4.33
C HIS A 309 -12.01 9.27 5.71
N LEU A 310 -10.69 9.04 5.84
CA LEU A 310 -9.94 9.33 7.07
C LEU A 310 -9.80 10.82 7.36
#